data_AF-A0A9X2YL95-F1
#
_entry.id   AF-A0A9X2YL95-F1
#
_cell.length_a   1.000
_cell.length_b   1.000
_cell.length_c   1.000
_cell.angle_alpha   90.00
_cell.angle_beta   90.00
_cell.angle_gamma   90.00
#
_symmetry.space_group_name_H-M   'P 1'
#
loop_
_entity.id
_entity.type
_entity.pdbx_description
1 polymer ?
#
loop_
_entity_poly.entity_id
_entity_poly.type
_entity_poly.pdbx_seq_one_letter_code
_entity_poly.pdbx_strand_id
1 'polypeptide(L)'
;MTTADASEHRSFTAKGLATRERILRSAAEVLLAEGLTAFNLDKVRQAASVSGSQLNHYFVDRQDLVRAVVARQVEIVLQFHRQPRLGGLDTFEDWEQWAALNVRYLRKVGYRGNATYHALAGQLAKSDTATRQTFADGYWRWVTLLEDCFARMKSRGLLVRSAQSRQMALAVVALHQGAGLLAFTYRQEWPLADVTRFLVNYVRLHAKNPDERAPRPPRKSRPRPRPRHDQPGETPRFTAKGMATRTRIIDGAAELIFEHGVNGTSLDDVRRAVGVSGSQISHYFSDKLDLTRQVIAARTDFVVAFHTQDVLGRLDTLESLRTWVDLCREHAVAEYLRGGCIYGSLTGELLEADDVVLDDLAAGYDRWSGLFEDGMSAMRRRGELRADADPRHLAVSIVAAHQGGALLTHVTGSVEPFETSAAAALDYVTSFAARPARSRARMAKPS
;
A
#
# COMPACT_ATOMS: atom_id res chain seq x y z
N MET A 1 2.38 32.19 -7.18
CA MET A 1 3.79 32.52 -6.87
C MET A 1 4.38 31.34 -6.15
N THR A 2 5.31 30.68 -6.83
CA THR A 2 5.82 29.32 -6.63
C THR A 2 6.85 29.27 -5.50
N THR A 3 6.66 28.38 -4.53
CA THR A 3 7.66 27.99 -3.51
C THR A 3 8.56 26.86 -4.03
N ALA A 4 8.98 26.97 -5.29
CA ALA A 4 9.91 26.07 -5.95
C ALA A 4 11.09 26.89 -6.44
N ASP A 5 11.85 27.51 -5.53
CA ASP A 5 13.10 28.18 -5.92
C ASP A 5 14.06 28.44 -4.74
N ALA A 6 14.44 27.39 -4.02
CA ALA A 6 15.51 27.50 -3.00
C ALA A 6 16.66 26.49 -3.19
N SER A 7 16.59 25.59 -4.17
CA SER A 7 17.65 24.61 -4.43
C SER A 7 18.23 24.62 -5.86
N GLU A 8 17.75 25.49 -6.76
CA GLU A 8 18.17 25.50 -8.16
C GLU A 8 19.46 26.30 -8.47
N HIS A 9 20.15 26.89 -7.50
CA HIS A 9 21.32 27.76 -7.76
C HIS A 9 22.66 27.26 -7.19
N ARG A 10 23.00 25.99 -7.38
CA ARG A 10 24.41 25.54 -7.35
C ARG A 10 24.75 24.78 -8.63
N SER A 11 25.29 25.51 -9.61
CA SER A 11 25.90 24.90 -10.80
C SER A 11 27.15 24.12 -10.36
N PHE A 12 27.00 22.80 -10.22
CA PHE A 12 28.13 21.92 -9.92
C PHE A 12 28.93 21.65 -11.19
N THR A 13 30.26 21.56 -11.06
CA THR A 13 31.12 21.05 -12.14
C THR A 13 30.76 19.59 -12.45
N ALA A 14 31.14 19.09 -13.63
CA ALA A 14 30.93 17.68 -13.98
C ALA A 14 31.50 16.70 -12.93
N LYS A 15 32.67 17.04 -12.37
CA LYS A 15 33.29 16.29 -11.26
C LYS A 15 32.46 16.37 -9.98
N GLY A 16 31.86 17.53 -9.70
CA GLY A 16 30.96 17.73 -8.56
C GLY A 16 29.69 16.89 -8.67
N LEU A 17 29.05 16.90 -9.85
CA LEU A 17 27.89 16.05 -10.14
C LEU A 17 28.21 14.55 -9.99
N ALA A 18 29.36 14.10 -10.50
CA ALA A 18 29.80 12.72 -10.34
C ALA A 18 30.00 12.34 -8.86
N THR A 19 30.50 13.27 -8.05
CA THR A 19 30.68 13.07 -6.60
C THR A 19 29.33 12.98 -5.89
N ARG A 20 28.41 13.90 -6.20
CA ARG A 20 27.04 13.88 -5.67
C ARG A 20 26.32 12.58 -6.01
N GLU A 21 26.43 12.11 -7.25
CA GLU A 21 25.83 10.84 -7.69
C GLU A 21 26.42 9.62 -6.98
N ARG A 22 27.73 9.63 -6.70
CA ARG A 22 28.38 8.58 -5.91
C ARG A 22 27.86 8.56 -4.46
N ILE A 23 27.69 9.73 -3.85
CA ILE A 23 27.09 9.85 -2.51
C ILE A 23 25.66 9.28 -2.52
N LEU A 24 24.82 9.69 -3.48
CA LEU A 24 23.44 9.21 -3.57
C LEU A 24 23.33 7.70 -3.78
N ARG A 25 24.19 7.14 -4.63
CA ARG A 25 24.26 5.69 -4.83
C ARG A 25 24.63 4.97 -3.54
N SER A 26 25.67 5.45 -2.85
CA SER A 26 26.12 4.87 -1.58
C SER A 26 25.05 5.00 -0.49
N ALA A 27 24.32 6.12 -0.47
CA ALA A 27 23.21 6.33 0.45
C ALA A 27 22.07 5.32 0.20
N ALA A 28 21.71 5.12 -1.07
CA ALA A 28 20.73 4.10 -1.43
C ALA A 28 21.20 2.68 -1.06
N GLU A 29 22.49 2.36 -1.27
CA GLU A 29 23.08 1.07 -0.90
C GLU A 29 23.10 0.85 0.61
N VAL A 30 23.48 1.85 1.42
CA VAL A 30 23.43 1.76 2.88
C VAL A 30 22.00 1.58 3.37
N LEU A 31 21.04 2.33 2.80
CA LEU A 31 19.63 2.19 3.15
C LEU A 31 19.10 0.79 2.77
N LEU A 32 19.53 0.27 1.61
CA LEU A 32 19.18 -1.10 1.19
C LEU A 32 19.78 -2.17 2.12
N ALA A 33 21.03 -2.01 2.52
CA ALA A 33 21.74 -3.02 3.29
C ALA A 33 21.30 -3.04 4.77
N GLU A 34 21.03 -1.87 5.35
CA GLU A 34 20.89 -1.72 6.80
C GLU A 34 19.51 -1.20 7.23
N GLY A 35 18.66 -0.85 6.27
CA GLY A 35 17.34 -0.26 6.54
C GLY A 35 17.41 1.21 6.95
N LEU A 36 16.24 1.83 7.02
CA LEU A 36 16.10 3.24 7.39
C LEU A 36 16.47 3.50 8.85
N THR A 37 16.18 2.57 9.75
CA THR A 37 16.45 2.73 11.20
C THR A 37 17.95 2.85 11.49
N ALA A 38 18.78 2.07 10.80
CA ALA A 38 20.23 2.10 10.98
C ALA A 38 20.95 3.12 10.07
N PHE A 39 20.23 3.81 9.18
CA PHE A 39 20.76 4.75 8.21
C PHE A 39 21.27 6.05 8.87
N ASN A 40 22.56 6.37 8.66
CA ASN A 40 23.19 7.60 9.14
C ASN A 40 24.26 8.15 8.17
N LEU A 41 24.60 9.44 8.31
CA LEU A 41 25.52 10.15 7.43
C LEU A 41 26.95 9.60 7.46
N ASP A 42 27.41 9.07 8.60
CA ASP A 42 28.76 8.53 8.73
C ASP A 42 28.97 7.25 7.92
N LYS A 43 27.98 6.36 7.92
CA LYS A 43 27.99 5.16 7.07
C LYS A 43 28.00 5.53 5.59
N VAL A 44 27.18 6.50 5.19
CA VAL A 44 27.17 6.98 3.80
C VAL A 44 28.51 7.60 3.42
N ARG A 45 29.11 8.40 4.32
CA ARG A 45 30.42 9.01 4.12
C ARG A 45 31.50 7.96 3.89
N GLN A 46 31.51 6.90 4.70
CA GLN A 46 32.44 5.77 4.56
C GLN A 46 32.21 5.03 3.24
N ALA A 47 30.97 4.64 2.95
CA ALA A 47 30.61 3.93 1.73
C ALA A 47 30.94 4.73 0.45
N ALA A 48 30.66 6.04 0.44
CA ALA A 48 30.95 6.92 -0.69
C ALA A 48 32.44 7.31 -0.81
N SER A 49 33.26 6.98 0.20
CA SER A 49 34.65 7.40 0.30
C SER A 49 34.83 8.92 0.11
N VAL A 50 34.09 9.71 0.91
CA VAL A 50 34.13 11.18 0.92
C VAL A 50 34.42 11.71 2.33
N SER A 51 34.86 12.96 2.46
CA SER A 51 34.95 13.63 3.76
C SER A 51 33.58 14.12 4.24
N GLY A 52 33.47 14.42 5.54
CA GLY A 52 32.26 15.05 6.08
C GLY A 52 31.97 16.42 5.44
N SER A 53 33.03 17.20 5.17
CA SER A 53 32.90 18.48 4.46
C SER A 53 32.41 18.32 3.01
N GLN A 54 32.83 17.26 2.31
CA GLN A 54 32.33 16.94 0.98
C GLN A 54 30.87 16.51 1.02
N LEU A 55 30.46 15.70 2.00
CA LEU A 55 29.06 15.31 2.17
C LEU A 55 28.17 16.54 2.43
N ASN A 56 28.56 17.35 3.41
CA ASN A 56 27.83 18.56 3.82
C ASN A 56 27.79 19.65 2.74
N HIS A 57 28.71 19.59 1.76
CA HIS A 57 28.68 20.48 0.60
C HIS A 57 27.48 20.19 -0.32
N TYR A 58 27.06 18.93 -0.42
CA TYR A 58 25.96 18.49 -1.31
C TYR A 58 24.64 18.26 -0.59
N PHE A 59 24.67 17.85 0.68
CA PHE A 59 23.48 17.54 1.47
C PHE A 59 23.58 18.21 2.83
N VAL A 60 22.59 19.03 3.16
CA VAL A 60 22.64 19.87 4.38
C VAL A 60 22.52 19.02 5.64
N ASP A 61 21.68 17.99 5.59
CA ASP A 61 21.42 17.10 6.71
C ASP A 61 21.00 15.69 6.22
N ARG A 62 20.69 14.81 7.19
CA ARG A 62 20.20 13.45 6.91
C ARG A 62 18.91 13.45 6.10
N GLN A 63 17.98 14.37 6.38
CA GLN A 63 16.68 14.39 5.70
C GLN A 63 16.79 14.88 4.26
N ASP A 64 17.69 15.82 3.99
CA ASP A 64 18.02 16.27 2.65
C ASP A 64 18.58 15.14 1.79
N LEU A 65 19.48 14.33 2.37
CA LEU A 65 19.98 13.13 1.71
C LEU A 65 18.87 12.09 1.48
N VAL A 66 18.01 11.85 2.48
CA VAL A 66 16.87 10.92 2.35
C VAL A 66 15.92 11.37 1.24
N ARG A 67 15.54 12.65 1.18
CA ARG A 67 14.69 13.19 0.10
C ARG A 67 15.35 13.03 -1.26
N ALA A 68 16.66 13.25 -1.37
CA ALA A 68 17.38 13.02 -2.62
C ALA A 68 17.43 11.54 -3.02
N VAL A 69 17.50 10.61 -2.06
CA VAL A 69 17.34 9.17 -2.31
C VAL A 69 15.92 8.86 -2.78
N VAL A 70 14.88 9.42 -2.15
CA VAL A 70 13.47 9.26 -2.59
C VAL A 70 13.27 9.76 -4.02
N ALA A 71 13.79 10.94 -4.35
CA ALA A 71 13.75 11.50 -5.71
C ALA A 71 14.45 10.58 -6.72
N ARG A 72 15.57 9.95 -6.34
CA ARG A 72 16.23 8.94 -7.17
C ARG A 72 15.37 7.68 -7.34
N GLN A 73 14.70 7.23 -6.28
CA GLN A 73 13.87 6.02 -6.33
C GLN A 73 12.65 6.19 -7.24
N VAL A 74 12.04 7.39 -7.29
CA VAL A 74 10.98 7.61 -8.27
C VAL A 74 11.51 7.58 -9.71
N GLU A 75 12.72 8.08 -9.99
CA GLU A 75 13.30 7.92 -11.32
C GLU A 75 13.46 6.46 -11.72
N ILE A 76 13.86 5.58 -10.79
CA ILE A 76 13.96 4.14 -11.04
C ILE A 76 12.59 3.57 -11.43
N VAL A 77 11.52 3.98 -10.73
CA VAL A 77 10.14 3.58 -11.06
C VAL A 77 9.74 4.10 -12.45
N LEU A 78 9.99 5.36 -12.78
CA LEU A 78 9.64 5.93 -14.09
C LEU A 78 10.45 5.28 -15.22
N GLN A 79 11.73 5.00 -15.02
CA GLN A 79 12.58 4.31 -16.00
C GLN A 79 12.13 2.85 -16.21
N PHE A 80 11.68 2.15 -15.17
CA PHE A 80 11.08 0.84 -15.32
C PHE A 80 9.89 0.87 -16.29
N HIS A 81 9.04 1.91 -16.22
CA HIS A 81 7.87 2.04 -17.10
C HIS A 81 8.23 2.51 -18.52
N ARG A 82 9.37 3.19 -18.69
CA ARG A 82 9.87 3.66 -20.00
C ARG A 82 10.71 2.63 -20.75
N GLN A 83 11.05 1.50 -20.12
CA GLN A 83 11.96 0.53 -20.74
C GLN A 83 11.39 -0.01 -22.07
N PRO A 84 12.23 -0.26 -23.09
CA PRO A 84 11.77 -0.68 -24.42
C PRO A 84 10.94 -1.96 -24.41
N ARG A 85 11.19 -2.86 -23.44
CA ARG A 85 10.46 -4.12 -23.26
C ARG A 85 8.97 -3.93 -22.96
N LEU A 86 8.52 -2.73 -22.59
CA LEU A 86 7.11 -2.46 -22.30
C LEU A 86 6.36 -1.82 -23.46
N GLY A 87 6.98 -1.61 -24.63
CA GLY A 87 6.27 -1.08 -25.80
C GLY A 87 5.58 0.27 -25.59
N GLY A 88 5.99 1.04 -24.57
CA GLY A 88 5.31 2.28 -24.16
C GLY A 88 4.00 2.08 -23.38
N LEU A 89 3.63 0.84 -23.03
CA LEU A 89 2.35 0.47 -22.41
C LEU A 89 1.15 0.88 -23.28
N ASP A 90 1.31 0.78 -24.59
CA ASP A 90 0.35 1.26 -25.59
C ASP A 90 -0.64 0.17 -26.03
N THR A 91 -0.47 -1.08 -25.59
CA THR A 91 -1.32 -2.23 -25.96
C THR A 91 -1.65 -3.11 -24.75
N PHE A 92 -2.72 -3.91 -24.81
CA PHE A 92 -3.03 -4.85 -23.73
C PHE A 92 -1.96 -5.94 -23.54
N GLU A 93 -1.16 -6.25 -24.55
CA GLU A 93 -0.04 -7.19 -24.46
C GLU A 93 1.12 -6.58 -23.67
N ASP A 94 1.41 -5.29 -23.88
CA ASP A 94 2.39 -4.55 -23.08
C ASP A 94 2.03 -4.58 -21.59
N TRP A 95 0.74 -4.48 -21.25
CA TRP A 95 0.24 -4.56 -19.88
C TRP A 95 0.38 -5.97 -19.28
N GLU A 96 0.20 -7.03 -20.07
CA GLU A 96 0.49 -8.40 -19.63
C GLU A 96 2.00 -8.58 -19.33
N GLN A 97 2.84 -8.00 -20.19
CA GLN A 97 4.28 -7.99 -19.99
C GLN A 97 4.70 -7.15 -18.77
N TRP A 98 4.03 -6.02 -18.53
CA TRP A 98 4.20 -5.20 -17.34
C TRP A 98 3.90 -5.97 -16.06
N ALA A 99 2.80 -6.70 -16.00
CA ALA A 99 2.47 -7.53 -14.85
C ALA A 99 3.57 -8.58 -14.58
N ALA A 100 4.03 -9.27 -15.63
CA ALA A 100 5.11 -10.26 -15.51
C ALA A 100 6.45 -9.65 -15.06
N LEU A 101 6.79 -8.46 -15.57
CA LEU A 101 8.04 -7.78 -15.22
C LEU A 101 8.03 -7.24 -13.79
N ASN A 102 6.90 -6.78 -13.26
CA ASN A 102 6.79 -6.35 -11.87
C ASN A 102 7.03 -7.49 -10.89
N VAL A 103 6.41 -8.66 -11.12
CA VAL A 103 6.65 -9.85 -10.28
C VAL A 103 8.10 -10.31 -10.38
N ARG A 104 8.69 -10.29 -11.58
CA ARG A 104 10.12 -10.61 -11.77
C ARG A 104 11.03 -9.61 -11.04
N TYR A 105 10.70 -8.33 -11.08
CA TYR A 105 11.45 -7.29 -10.39
C TYR A 105 11.40 -7.50 -8.87
N LEU A 106 10.20 -7.77 -8.32
CA LEU A 106 10.02 -8.09 -6.90
C LEU A 106 10.89 -9.29 -6.47
N ARG A 107 10.90 -10.39 -7.23
CA ARG A 107 11.78 -11.54 -6.94
C ARG A 107 13.27 -11.17 -6.90
N LYS A 108 13.69 -10.26 -7.80
CA LYS A 108 15.08 -9.83 -7.89
C LYS A 108 15.50 -8.97 -6.69
N VAL A 109 14.63 -8.06 -6.25
CA VAL A 109 14.92 -7.20 -5.09
C VAL A 109 14.70 -7.94 -3.78
N GLY A 110 13.85 -8.96 -3.74
CA GLY A 110 13.49 -9.68 -2.53
C GLY A 110 12.42 -8.95 -1.70
N TYR A 111 12.30 -9.33 -0.42
CA TYR A 111 11.25 -8.85 0.48
C TYR A 111 11.78 -8.17 1.75
N ARG A 112 13.08 -7.91 1.85
CA ARG A 112 13.72 -7.29 3.03
C ARG A 112 14.70 -6.22 2.61
N GLY A 113 14.88 -5.20 3.45
CA GLY A 113 15.89 -4.16 3.24
C GLY A 113 15.69 -3.35 1.96
N ASN A 114 14.47 -3.26 1.43
CA ASN A 114 14.29 -2.70 0.10
C ASN A 114 13.88 -1.25 0.15
N ALA A 115 14.84 -0.35 -0.10
CA ALA A 115 14.69 1.08 -0.39
C ALA A 115 13.85 1.38 -1.65
N THR A 116 12.91 0.52 -2.01
CA THR A 116 11.95 0.79 -3.08
C THR A 116 11.12 2.00 -2.71
N TYR A 117 10.67 2.72 -3.73
CA TYR A 117 9.77 3.86 -3.55
C TYR A 117 8.56 3.55 -2.66
N HIS A 118 8.02 2.33 -2.80
CA HIS A 118 6.87 1.81 -2.07
C HIS A 118 7.13 1.69 -0.56
N ALA A 119 8.19 0.98 -0.20
CA ALA A 119 8.55 0.75 1.21
C ALA A 119 8.94 2.07 1.88
N LEU A 120 9.73 2.90 1.19
CA LEU A 120 10.11 4.22 1.69
C LEU A 120 8.89 5.12 1.92
N ALA A 121 7.93 5.13 1.01
CA ALA A 121 6.70 5.92 1.20
C ALA A 121 5.95 5.48 2.47
N GLY A 122 5.81 4.18 2.71
CA GLY A 122 5.18 3.65 3.92
C GLY A 122 5.90 4.04 5.21
N GLN A 123 7.24 4.09 5.20
CA GLN A 123 8.05 4.39 6.39
C GLN A 123 8.24 5.89 6.64
N LEU A 124 8.26 6.71 5.58
CA LEU A 124 8.70 8.11 5.65
C LEU A 124 7.61 9.14 5.35
N ALA A 125 6.44 8.74 4.86
CA ALA A 125 5.37 9.70 4.54
C ALA A 125 4.95 10.58 5.74
N LYS A 126 5.16 10.09 6.97
CA LYS A 126 4.85 10.79 8.23
C LYS A 126 6.07 11.47 8.88
N SER A 127 7.26 11.42 8.28
CA SER A 127 8.47 11.97 8.92
C SER A 127 8.44 13.50 9.02
N ASP A 128 8.10 14.15 7.90
CA ASP A 128 8.03 15.60 7.77
C ASP A 128 7.32 16.00 6.48
N THR A 129 6.81 17.23 6.45
CA THR A 129 6.06 17.77 5.31
C THR A 129 6.86 17.80 4.01
N ALA A 130 8.16 18.11 4.05
CA ALA A 130 8.98 18.23 2.85
C ALA A 130 9.26 16.86 2.21
N THR A 131 9.52 15.85 3.04
CA THR A 131 9.66 14.46 2.60
C THR A 131 8.35 13.94 2.03
N ARG A 132 7.22 14.20 2.69
CA ARG A 132 5.90 13.87 2.16
C ARG A 132 5.63 14.50 0.79
N GLN A 133 5.96 15.79 0.63
CA GLN A 133 5.82 16.49 -0.66
C GLN A 133 6.70 15.86 -1.75
N THR A 134 7.92 15.43 -1.42
CA THR A 134 8.81 14.73 -2.36
C THR A 134 8.17 13.43 -2.86
N PHE A 135 7.47 12.69 -2.00
CA PHE A 135 6.70 11.52 -2.43
C PHE A 135 5.46 11.89 -3.26
N ALA A 136 4.76 12.97 -2.89
CA ALA A 136 3.59 13.43 -3.64
C ALA A 136 3.96 13.77 -5.09
N ASP A 137 5.03 14.55 -5.27
CA ASP A 137 5.54 14.93 -6.60
C ASP A 137 5.92 13.70 -7.42
N GLY A 138 6.58 12.73 -6.79
CA GLY A 138 6.93 11.48 -7.46
C GLY A 138 5.71 10.64 -7.88
N TYR A 139 4.68 10.54 -7.04
CA TYR A 139 3.44 9.86 -7.39
C TYR A 139 2.73 10.56 -8.54
N TRP A 140 2.62 11.89 -8.52
CA TRP A 140 1.99 12.64 -9.60
C TRP A 140 2.73 12.47 -10.93
N ARG A 141 4.06 12.46 -10.93
CA ARG A 141 4.86 12.19 -12.13
C ARG A 141 4.61 10.79 -12.68
N TRP A 142 4.45 9.79 -11.82
CA TRP A 142 4.11 8.43 -12.24
C TRP A 142 2.68 8.34 -12.80
N VAL A 143 1.72 8.99 -12.15
CA VAL A 143 0.34 9.10 -12.64
C VAL A 143 0.31 9.75 -14.02
N THR A 144 0.99 10.89 -14.22
CA THR A 144 1.06 11.56 -15.53
C THR A 144 1.65 10.66 -16.61
N LEU A 145 2.73 9.93 -16.31
CA LEU A 145 3.32 8.98 -17.26
C LEU A 145 2.30 7.93 -17.73
N LEU A 146 1.54 7.34 -16.80
CA LEU A 146 0.53 6.32 -17.14
C LEU A 146 -0.72 6.92 -17.78
N GLU A 147 -1.09 8.14 -17.42
CA GLU A 147 -2.18 8.88 -18.05
C GLU A 147 -1.90 9.09 -19.54
N ASP A 148 -0.66 9.46 -19.89
CA ASP A 148 -0.22 9.58 -21.28
C ASP A 148 -0.31 8.24 -22.03
N CYS A 149 0.06 7.12 -21.38
CA CYS A 149 -0.11 5.78 -21.95
C CYS A 149 -1.58 5.49 -22.28
N PHE A 150 -2.49 5.72 -21.34
CA PHE A 150 -3.92 5.49 -21.57
C PHE A 150 -4.52 6.47 -22.60
N ALA A 151 -4.05 7.72 -22.65
CA ALA A 151 -4.43 8.67 -23.69
C ALA A 151 -4.02 8.18 -25.09
N ARG A 152 -2.82 7.59 -25.25
CA ARG A 152 -2.38 6.96 -26.50
C ARG A 152 -3.20 5.71 -26.85
N MET A 153 -3.47 4.84 -25.87
CA MET A 153 -4.35 3.68 -26.10
C MET A 153 -5.75 4.12 -26.57
N LYS A 154 -6.29 5.18 -25.97
CA LYS A 154 -7.59 5.76 -26.33
C LYS A 154 -7.58 6.38 -27.73
N SER A 155 -6.54 7.13 -28.10
CA SER A 155 -6.42 7.75 -29.44
C SER A 155 -6.24 6.71 -30.55
N ARG A 156 -5.57 5.59 -30.27
CA ARG A 156 -5.46 4.42 -31.17
C ARG A 156 -6.74 3.57 -31.23
N GLY A 157 -7.77 3.92 -30.47
CA GLY A 157 -9.05 3.22 -30.47
C GLY A 157 -9.05 1.87 -29.75
N LEU A 158 -8.09 1.61 -28.87
CA LEU A 158 -8.06 0.40 -28.04
C LEU A 158 -8.98 0.52 -26.82
N LEU A 159 -9.19 1.73 -26.30
CA LEU A 159 -10.08 2.02 -25.18
C LEU A 159 -11.37 2.72 -25.64
N VAL A 160 -12.44 2.58 -24.85
CA VAL A 160 -13.69 3.30 -25.08
C VAL A 160 -13.52 4.81 -24.89
N ARG A 161 -14.35 5.61 -25.57
CA ARG A 161 -14.30 7.08 -25.46
C ARG A 161 -14.59 7.60 -24.06
N SER A 162 -15.38 6.87 -23.27
CA SER A 162 -15.70 7.19 -21.88
C SER A 162 -14.58 6.85 -20.89
N ALA A 163 -13.53 6.14 -21.31
CA ALA A 163 -12.40 5.82 -20.44
C ALA A 163 -11.69 7.10 -19.98
N GLN A 164 -11.49 7.24 -18.68
CA GLN A 164 -10.85 8.39 -18.06
C GLN A 164 -9.39 8.05 -17.76
N SER A 165 -8.47 8.52 -18.60
CA SER A 165 -7.04 8.16 -18.53
C SER A 165 -6.42 8.44 -17.16
N ARG A 166 -6.73 9.58 -16.55
CA ARG A 166 -6.23 9.96 -15.23
C ARG A 166 -6.70 9.04 -14.12
N GLN A 167 -7.99 8.67 -14.12
CA GLN A 167 -8.55 7.74 -13.13
C GLN A 167 -7.93 6.35 -13.30
N MET A 168 -7.75 5.87 -14.53
CA MET A 168 -7.09 4.59 -14.79
C MET A 168 -5.63 4.61 -14.29
N ALA A 169 -4.89 5.70 -14.52
CA ALA A 169 -3.53 5.88 -14.03
C ALA A 169 -3.44 5.90 -12.51
N LEU A 170 -4.32 6.67 -11.85
CA LEU A 170 -4.43 6.73 -10.40
C LEU A 170 -4.74 5.36 -9.79
N ALA A 171 -5.69 4.62 -10.37
CA ALA A 171 -6.00 3.27 -9.94
C ALA A 171 -4.74 2.38 -10.01
N VAL A 172 -4.01 2.37 -11.13
CA VAL A 172 -2.78 1.57 -11.28
C VAL A 172 -1.75 1.91 -10.21
N VAL A 173 -1.45 3.18 -10.00
CA VAL A 173 -0.42 3.61 -9.03
C VAL A 173 -0.83 3.25 -7.60
N ALA A 174 -2.08 3.55 -7.21
CA ALA A 174 -2.60 3.27 -5.89
C ALA A 174 -2.58 1.76 -5.61
N LEU A 175 -3.15 0.94 -6.49
CA LEU A 175 -3.17 -0.51 -6.32
C LEU A 175 -1.79 -1.13 -6.30
N HIS A 176 -0.87 -0.62 -7.12
CA HIS A 176 0.53 -1.05 -7.05
C HIS A 176 1.18 -0.68 -5.70
N GLN A 177 0.79 0.44 -5.07
CA GLN A 177 1.20 0.77 -3.69
C GLN A 177 0.75 -0.27 -2.68
N GLY A 178 -0.55 -0.55 -2.65
CA GLY A 178 -1.10 -1.53 -1.70
C GLY A 178 -0.53 -2.93 -1.93
N ALA A 179 -0.35 -3.32 -3.19
CA ALA A 179 0.26 -4.60 -3.54
C ALA A 179 1.70 -4.74 -3.02
N GLY A 180 2.49 -3.68 -3.12
CA GLY A 180 3.84 -3.62 -2.56
C GLY A 180 3.81 -3.82 -1.05
N LEU A 181 2.99 -3.04 -0.34
CA LEU A 181 2.84 -3.14 1.12
C LEU A 181 2.53 -4.57 1.57
N LEU A 182 1.53 -5.20 0.93
CA LEU A 182 1.16 -6.58 1.24
C LEU A 182 2.29 -7.56 0.90
N ALA A 183 2.93 -7.43 -0.26
CA ALA A 183 4.01 -8.33 -0.66
C ALA A 183 5.19 -8.31 0.32
N PHE A 184 5.58 -7.12 0.82
CA PHE A 184 6.61 -6.99 1.84
C PHE A 184 6.17 -7.54 3.20
N THR A 185 4.93 -7.26 3.61
CA THR A 185 4.35 -7.78 4.86
C THR A 185 4.33 -9.30 4.88
N TYR A 186 3.81 -9.93 3.82
CA TYR A 186 3.75 -11.38 3.70
C TYR A 186 5.09 -12.03 3.36
N ARG A 187 6.09 -11.22 2.95
CA ARG A 187 7.38 -11.66 2.41
C ARG A 187 7.21 -12.63 1.23
N GLN A 188 6.22 -12.34 0.38
CA GLN A 188 5.79 -13.21 -0.71
C GLN A 188 5.34 -12.41 -1.93
N GLU A 189 5.45 -13.01 -3.12
CA GLU A 189 5.10 -12.34 -4.38
C GLU A 189 3.62 -12.38 -4.74
N TRP A 190 2.85 -13.30 -4.15
CA TRP A 190 1.47 -13.53 -4.56
C TRP A 190 0.58 -12.28 -4.49
N PRO A 191 0.72 -11.35 -3.51
CA PRO A 191 -0.12 -10.15 -3.48
C PRO A 191 0.12 -9.27 -4.71
N LEU A 192 1.38 -9.11 -5.11
CA LEU A 192 1.73 -8.35 -6.31
C LEU A 192 1.28 -9.07 -7.58
N ALA A 193 1.41 -10.40 -7.64
CA ALA A 193 0.96 -11.18 -8.79
C ALA A 193 -0.57 -11.08 -9.00
N ASP A 194 -1.34 -11.11 -7.92
CA ASP A 194 -2.80 -10.96 -7.97
C ASP A 194 -3.19 -9.54 -8.36
N VAL A 195 -2.63 -8.53 -7.68
CA VAL A 195 -3.01 -7.14 -7.96
C VAL A 195 -2.60 -6.71 -9.36
N THR A 196 -1.44 -7.14 -9.87
CA THR A 196 -1.07 -6.85 -11.27
C THR A 196 -2.01 -7.55 -12.26
N ARG A 197 -2.51 -8.75 -11.94
CA ARG A 197 -3.57 -9.40 -12.74
C ARG A 197 -4.88 -8.63 -12.71
N PHE A 198 -5.28 -8.15 -11.52
CA PHE A 198 -6.43 -7.25 -11.40
C PHE A 198 -6.22 -6.02 -12.29
N LEU A 199 -5.09 -5.32 -12.19
CA LEU A 199 -4.83 -4.11 -12.96
C LEU A 199 -4.88 -4.33 -14.47
N VAL A 200 -4.31 -5.42 -14.98
CA VAL A 200 -4.44 -5.78 -16.41
C VAL A 200 -5.91 -5.98 -16.80
N ASN A 201 -6.67 -6.70 -15.98
CA ASN A 201 -8.10 -6.91 -16.23
C ASN A 201 -8.91 -5.61 -16.10
N TYR A 202 -8.57 -4.73 -15.17
CA TYR A 202 -9.20 -3.43 -15.00
C TYR A 202 -9.03 -2.56 -16.24
N VAL A 203 -7.80 -2.46 -16.77
CA VAL A 203 -7.54 -1.76 -18.04
C VAL A 203 -8.38 -2.35 -19.18
N ARG A 204 -8.52 -3.68 -19.21
CA ARG A 204 -9.35 -4.40 -20.18
C ARG A 204 -10.85 -4.14 -20.04
N LEU A 205 -11.38 -3.83 -18.86
CA LEU A 205 -12.80 -3.44 -18.70
C LEU A 205 -13.14 -2.21 -19.56
N HIS A 206 -12.16 -1.35 -19.83
CA HIS A 206 -12.30 -0.17 -20.67
C HIS A 206 -11.98 -0.42 -22.16
N ALA A 207 -11.75 -1.67 -22.58
CA ALA A 207 -11.43 -1.98 -23.97
C ALA A 207 -12.57 -1.61 -24.92
N LYS A 208 -12.25 -1.07 -26.10
CA LYS A 208 -13.24 -0.79 -27.15
C LYS A 208 -13.86 -2.08 -27.69
N ASN A 209 -13.01 -3.09 -27.94
CA ASN A 209 -13.45 -4.43 -28.33
C ASN A 209 -14.05 -5.16 -27.10
N PRO A 210 -15.33 -5.58 -27.14
CA PRO A 210 -15.96 -6.34 -26.06
C PRO A 210 -15.25 -7.66 -25.74
N ASP A 211 -14.64 -8.32 -26.72
CA ASP A 211 -13.97 -9.62 -26.52
C ASP A 211 -12.72 -9.48 -25.62
N GLU A 212 -12.09 -8.30 -25.64
CA GLU A 212 -10.94 -8.00 -24.78
C GLU A 212 -11.34 -7.77 -23.31
N ARG A 213 -12.63 -7.47 -23.04
CA ARG A 213 -13.15 -7.16 -21.69
C ARG A 213 -13.37 -8.38 -20.82
N ALA A 214 -13.32 -9.59 -21.39
CA ALA A 214 -13.44 -10.82 -20.63
C ALA A 214 -12.28 -10.90 -19.62
N PRO A 215 -12.54 -10.94 -18.30
CA PRO A 215 -11.49 -11.02 -17.30
C PRO A 215 -10.70 -12.31 -17.48
N ARG A 216 -9.37 -12.20 -17.50
CA ARG A 216 -8.49 -13.38 -17.50
C ARG A 216 -8.34 -13.87 -16.06
N PRO A 217 -8.46 -15.19 -15.82
CA PRO A 217 -8.39 -15.71 -14.46
C PRO A 217 -7.01 -15.46 -13.85
N PRO A 218 -6.93 -15.25 -12.53
CA PRO A 218 -5.65 -15.24 -11.84
C PRO A 218 -4.93 -16.58 -11.99
N ARG A 219 -3.60 -16.53 -12.03
CA ARG A 219 -2.81 -17.76 -11.91
C ARG A 219 -3.07 -18.32 -10.52
N LYS A 220 -3.40 -19.61 -10.44
CA LYS A 220 -3.59 -20.31 -9.16
C LYS A 220 -2.30 -20.20 -8.33
N SER A 221 -2.34 -19.39 -7.28
CA SER A 221 -1.31 -19.32 -6.25
C SER A 221 -1.56 -20.43 -5.22
N ARG A 222 -0.48 -21.06 -4.72
CA ARG A 222 -0.62 -22.04 -3.63
C ARG A 222 -1.03 -21.27 -2.37
N PRO A 223 -2.02 -21.77 -1.60
CA PRO A 223 -2.35 -21.16 -0.32
C PRO A 223 -1.11 -21.13 0.58
N ARG A 224 -0.85 -20.00 1.23
CA ARG A 224 0.08 -19.96 2.37
C ARG A 224 -0.50 -20.90 3.44
N PRO A 225 0.30 -21.80 4.04
CA PRO A 225 -0.12 -22.46 5.26
C PRO A 225 -0.46 -21.37 6.28
N ARG A 226 -1.70 -21.32 6.77
CA ARG A 226 -2.04 -20.40 7.87
C ARG A 226 -1.01 -20.63 8.97
N PRO A 227 -0.26 -19.60 9.41
CA PRO A 227 0.66 -19.78 10.51
C PRO A 227 -0.11 -20.41 11.67
N ARG A 228 0.50 -21.41 12.31
CA ARG A 228 -0.05 -21.91 13.58
C ARG A 228 -0.03 -20.70 14.50
N HIS A 229 -1.22 -20.22 14.85
CA HIS A 229 -1.36 -19.36 16.00
C HIS A 229 -0.87 -20.19 17.18
N ASP A 230 0.36 -19.94 17.62
CA ASP A 230 0.65 -20.18 19.02
C ASP A 230 -0.39 -19.35 19.77
N GLN A 231 -1.18 -20.03 20.60
CA GLN A 231 -2.15 -19.35 21.44
C GLN A 231 -1.41 -18.20 22.12
N PRO A 232 -1.98 -16.98 22.19
CA PRO A 232 -1.40 -15.96 23.03
C PRO A 232 -1.15 -16.59 24.39
N GLY A 233 0.12 -16.68 24.80
CA GLY A 233 0.47 -17.21 26.11
C GLY A 233 -0.40 -16.54 27.16
N GLU A 234 -0.82 -17.31 28.17
CA GLU A 234 -1.83 -16.91 29.18
C GLU A 234 -1.92 -15.39 29.33
N THR A 235 -3.01 -14.79 28.83
CA THR A 235 -3.25 -13.37 29.01
C THR A 235 -3.16 -13.10 30.51
N PRO A 236 -2.23 -12.24 30.97
CA PRO A 236 -2.04 -12.07 32.40
C PRO A 236 -3.38 -11.66 33.02
N ARG A 237 -3.79 -12.39 34.06
CA ARG A 237 -5.06 -12.14 34.76
C ARG A 237 -4.97 -10.84 35.53
N PHE A 238 -5.18 -9.72 34.85
CA PHE A 238 -5.34 -8.42 35.48
C PHE A 238 -6.76 -8.28 36.04
N THR A 239 -6.89 -7.49 37.10
CA THR A 239 -8.20 -7.05 37.59
C THR A 239 -8.93 -6.24 36.51
N ALA A 240 -10.25 -6.05 36.62
CA ALA A 240 -10.99 -5.21 35.68
C ALA A 240 -10.39 -3.78 35.55
N LYS A 241 -9.97 -3.20 36.67
CA LYS A 241 -9.25 -1.91 36.71
C LYS A 241 -7.88 -1.98 36.01
N GLY A 242 -7.18 -3.10 36.17
CA GLY A 242 -5.91 -3.35 35.50
C GLY A 242 -6.07 -3.46 33.99
N MET A 243 -7.07 -4.22 33.52
CA MET A 243 -7.43 -4.32 32.11
C MET A 243 -7.77 -2.96 31.51
N ALA A 244 -8.59 -2.16 32.20
CA ALA A 244 -8.93 -0.80 31.75
C ALA A 244 -7.70 0.11 31.64
N THR A 245 -6.70 -0.08 32.51
CA THR A 245 -5.45 0.69 32.44
C THR A 245 -4.57 0.20 31.29
N ARG A 246 -4.46 -1.11 31.09
CA ARG A 246 -3.74 -1.71 29.97
C ARG A 246 -4.32 -1.24 28.63
N THR A 247 -5.64 -1.28 28.46
CA THR A 247 -6.33 -0.77 27.26
C THR A 247 -6.01 0.70 27.04
N ARG A 248 -6.09 1.55 28.08
CA ARG A 248 -5.75 2.98 27.96
C ARG A 248 -4.32 3.22 27.49
N ILE A 249 -3.36 2.40 27.94
CA ILE A 249 -1.96 2.48 27.50
C ILE A 249 -1.84 2.08 26.03
N ILE A 250 -2.51 1.01 25.61
CA ILE A 250 -2.50 0.56 24.20
C ILE A 250 -3.13 1.61 23.30
N ASP A 251 -4.28 2.16 23.66
CA ASP A 251 -4.98 3.17 22.87
C ASP A 251 -4.15 4.46 22.75
N GLY A 252 -3.56 4.92 23.86
CA GLY A 252 -2.67 6.08 23.84
C GLY A 252 -1.41 5.85 23.01
N ALA A 253 -0.81 4.66 23.10
CA ALA A 253 0.32 4.29 22.24
C ALA A 253 -0.08 4.22 20.77
N ALA A 254 -1.26 3.67 20.48
CA ALA A 254 -1.77 3.54 19.14
C ALA A 254 -2.00 4.91 18.48
N GLU A 255 -2.49 5.91 19.23
CA GLU A 255 -2.68 7.27 18.71
C GLU A 255 -1.34 8.00 18.51
N LEU A 256 -0.42 7.94 19.49
CA LEU A 256 0.91 8.52 19.33
C LEU A 256 1.68 7.91 18.14
N ILE A 257 1.58 6.59 17.94
CA ILE A 257 2.17 5.93 16.77
C ILE A 257 1.48 6.37 15.48
N PHE A 258 0.17 6.61 15.50
CA PHE A 258 -0.53 7.11 14.32
C PHE A 258 -0.03 8.51 13.94
N GLU A 259 0.15 9.40 14.92
CA GLU A 259 0.59 10.79 14.73
C GLU A 259 2.09 10.97 14.47
N HIS A 260 2.94 10.26 15.22
CA HIS A 260 4.40 10.48 15.24
C HIS A 260 5.20 9.29 14.70
N GLY A 261 4.52 8.19 14.39
CA GLY A 261 5.14 6.95 13.98
C GLY A 261 5.71 6.13 15.14
N VAL A 262 6.04 4.88 14.85
CA VAL A 262 6.65 3.92 15.77
C VAL A 262 7.99 4.44 16.25
N ASN A 263 8.85 4.92 15.34
CA ASN A 263 10.18 5.42 15.71
C ASN A 263 10.11 6.74 16.49
N GLY A 264 9.10 7.58 16.23
CA GLY A 264 8.88 8.83 16.96
C GLY A 264 8.22 8.68 18.33
N THR A 265 7.78 7.47 18.71
CA THR A 265 7.06 7.22 19.97
C THR A 265 7.89 6.40 20.95
N SER A 266 8.23 6.94 22.11
CA SER A 266 8.89 6.20 23.20
C SER A 266 7.90 5.72 24.28
N LEU A 267 8.31 4.76 25.12
CA LEU A 267 7.50 4.34 26.27
C LEU A 267 7.24 5.50 27.25
N ASP A 268 8.17 6.45 27.37
CA ASP A 268 8.00 7.62 28.23
C ASP A 268 7.00 8.63 27.64
N ASP A 269 6.92 8.75 26.31
CA ASP A 269 5.89 9.55 25.65
C ASP A 269 4.50 8.99 25.94
N VAL A 270 4.32 7.67 25.76
CA VAL A 270 3.07 6.98 26.08
C VAL A 270 2.70 7.15 27.56
N ARG A 271 3.69 6.96 28.46
CA ARG A 271 3.51 7.15 29.89
C ARG A 271 2.98 8.54 30.23
N ARG A 272 3.61 9.58 29.66
CA ARG A 272 3.21 10.99 29.85
C ARG A 272 1.81 11.24 29.31
N ALA A 273 1.53 10.81 28.08
CA ALA A 273 0.25 11.04 27.41
C ALA A 273 -0.93 10.40 28.15
N VAL A 274 -0.74 9.18 28.67
CA VAL A 274 -1.80 8.40 29.32
C VAL A 274 -1.90 8.68 30.84
N GLY A 275 -0.93 9.42 31.40
CA GLY A 275 -0.92 9.79 32.81
C GLY A 275 -0.67 8.61 33.76
N VAL A 276 0.15 7.65 33.35
CA VAL A 276 0.52 6.48 34.17
C VAL A 276 1.94 6.62 34.72
N SER A 277 2.27 5.86 35.76
CA SER A 277 3.64 5.78 36.31
C SER A 277 4.53 4.85 35.48
N GLY A 278 5.86 5.00 35.61
CA GLY A 278 6.81 4.10 34.95
C GLY A 278 6.66 2.65 35.42
N SER A 279 6.35 2.42 36.70
CA SER A 279 6.08 1.09 37.24
C SER A 279 4.81 0.47 36.69
N GLN A 280 3.80 1.27 36.33
CA GLN A 280 2.62 0.76 35.63
C GLN A 280 2.95 0.33 34.21
N ILE A 281 3.77 1.09 33.46
CA ILE A 281 4.19 0.67 32.12
C ILE A 281 4.95 -0.66 32.18
N SER A 282 5.96 -0.78 33.05
CA SER A 282 6.73 -2.02 33.19
C SER A 282 5.95 -3.19 33.78
N HIS A 283 4.84 -2.93 34.48
CA HIS A 283 3.93 -3.98 34.93
C HIS A 283 3.11 -4.60 33.79
N TYR A 284 2.75 -3.82 32.77
CA TYR A 284 1.90 -4.29 31.68
C TYR A 284 2.67 -4.71 30.43
N PHE A 285 3.85 -4.14 30.19
CA PHE A 285 4.64 -4.39 28.98
C PHE A 285 6.12 -4.55 29.33
N SER A 286 6.76 -5.58 28.79
CA SER A 286 8.18 -5.85 29.05
C SER A 286 9.10 -4.83 28.40
N ASP A 287 8.75 -4.39 27.18
CA ASP A 287 9.51 -3.42 26.40
C ASP A 287 8.61 -2.73 25.36
N LYS A 288 9.22 -1.90 24.52
CA LYS A 288 8.53 -1.20 23.43
C LYS A 288 7.99 -2.19 22.37
N LEU A 289 8.72 -3.27 22.11
CA LEU A 289 8.32 -4.27 21.11
C LEU A 289 7.03 -4.96 21.53
N ASP A 290 6.92 -5.40 22.79
CA ASP A 290 5.70 -5.97 23.35
C ASP A 290 4.53 -4.99 23.21
N LEU A 291 4.69 -3.73 23.64
CA LEU A 291 3.65 -2.70 23.45
C LEU A 291 3.27 -2.52 21.97
N THR A 292 4.24 -2.48 21.05
CA THR A 292 3.97 -2.36 19.61
C THR A 292 3.18 -3.56 19.08
N ARG A 293 3.49 -4.79 19.51
CA ARG A 293 2.69 -5.99 19.14
C ARG A 293 1.26 -5.92 19.67
N GLN A 294 1.05 -5.37 20.86
CA GLN A 294 -0.29 -5.15 21.41
C GLN A 294 -1.06 -4.07 20.62
N VAL A 295 -0.36 -3.03 20.14
CA VAL A 295 -0.94 -2.04 19.21
C VAL A 295 -1.31 -2.68 17.87
N ILE A 296 -0.49 -3.58 17.31
CA ILE A 296 -0.83 -4.33 16.08
C ILE A 296 -2.13 -5.13 16.27
N ALA A 297 -2.26 -5.86 17.38
CA ALA A 297 -3.48 -6.59 17.71
C ALA A 297 -4.69 -5.66 17.82
N ALA A 298 -4.57 -4.56 18.57
CA ALA A 298 -5.66 -3.59 18.74
C ALA A 298 -6.08 -2.93 17.42
N ARG A 299 -5.12 -2.55 16.56
CA ARG A 299 -5.41 -1.96 15.24
C ARG A 299 -6.02 -2.99 14.28
N THR A 300 -5.65 -4.27 14.40
CA THR A 300 -6.31 -5.36 13.68
C THR A 300 -7.77 -5.49 14.11
N ASP A 301 -8.04 -5.49 15.42
CA ASP A 301 -9.40 -5.58 15.97
C ASP A 301 -10.25 -4.37 15.57
N PHE A 302 -9.67 -3.17 15.53
CA PHE A 302 -10.35 -1.98 15.03
C PHE A 302 -10.78 -2.14 13.56
N VAL A 303 -9.87 -2.60 12.69
CA VAL A 303 -10.19 -2.78 11.27
C VAL A 303 -11.24 -3.86 11.08
N VAL A 304 -11.17 -4.96 11.84
CA VAL A 304 -12.21 -6.00 11.82
C VAL A 304 -13.54 -5.41 12.27
N ALA A 305 -13.58 -4.71 13.41
CA ALA A 305 -14.80 -4.11 13.94
C ALA A 305 -15.45 -3.14 12.96
N PHE A 306 -14.66 -2.31 12.28
CA PHE A 306 -15.15 -1.41 11.22
C PHE A 306 -15.84 -2.20 10.10
N HIS A 307 -15.24 -3.30 9.64
CA HIS A 307 -15.75 -4.08 8.51
C HIS A 307 -16.87 -5.05 8.89
N THR A 308 -17.16 -5.21 10.18
CA THR A 308 -18.27 -6.03 10.70
C THR A 308 -19.41 -5.20 11.28
N GLN A 309 -19.43 -3.88 11.04
CA GLN A 309 -20.56 -3.03 11.43
C GLN A 309 -21.86 -3.51 10.78
N ASP A 310 -22.98 -3.42 11.50
CA ASP A 310 -24.28 -3.94 11.06
C ASP A 310 -24.70 -3.41 9.68
N VAL A 311 -24.39 -2.14 9.37
CA VAL A 311 -24.69 -1.50 8.09
C VAL A 311 -24.00 -2.16 6.89
N LEU A 312 -22.88 -2.85 7.11
CA LEU A 312 -22.14 -3.59 6.08
C LEU A 312 -22.62 -5.05 5.95
N GLY A 313 -23.44 -5.53 6.87
CA GLY A 313 -23.85 -6.92 6.95
C GLY A 313 -22.64 -7.86 6.94
N ARG A 314 -22.58 -8.76 5.96
CA ARG A 314 -21.48 -9.73 5.80
C ARG A 314 -20.58 -9.42 4.61
N LEU A 315 -20.67 -8.22 4.03
CA LEU A 315 -19.98 -7.85 2.78
C LEU A 315 -20.23 -8.85 1.64
N ASP A 316 -21.41 -9.47 1.66
CA ASP A 316 -21.77 -10.57 0.80
C ASP A 316 -22.78 -10.18 -0.28
N THR A 317 -22.94 -8.90 -0.60
CA THR A 317 -23.70 -8.42 -1.76
C THR A 317 -22.97 -7.27 -2.44
N LEU A 318 -23.19 -7.05 -3.75
CA LEU A 318 -22.64 -5.87 -4.43
C LEU A 318 -23.12 -4.55 -3.81
N GLU A 319 -24.31 -4.54 -3.22
CA GLU A 319 -24.84 -3.39 -2.49
C GLU A 319 -24.04 -3.14 -1.20
N SER A 320 -23.81 -4.17 -0.38
CA SER A 320 -22.96 -4.02 0.82
C SER A 320 -21.53 -3.57 0.49
N LEU A 321 -20.97 -3.98 -0.66
CA LEU A 321 -19.67 -3.49 -1.12
C LEU A 321 -19.72 -2.01 -1.57
N ARG A 322 -20.84 -1.54 -2.14
CA ARG A 322 -21.04 -0.11 -2.42
C ARG A 322 -21.12 0.69 -1.14
N THR A 323 -21.94 0.24 -0.18
CA THR A 323 -22.04 0.87 1.15
C THR A 323 -20.68 0.91 1.85
N TRP A 324 -19.86 -0.14 1.72
CA TRP A 324 -18.49 -0.14 2.20
C TRP A 324 -17.62 0.95 1.54
N VAL A 325 -17.67 1.09 0.21
CA VAL A 325 -16.96 2.18 -0.48
C VAL A 325 -17.40 3.54 0.05
N ASP A 326 -18.71 3.76 0.21
CA ASP A 326 -19.27 5.03 0.69
C ASP A 326 -18.81 5.36 2.12
N LEU A 327 -18.87 4.38 3.03
CA LEU A 327 -18.38 4.57 4.41
C LEU A 327 -16.87 4.82 4.47
N CYS A 328 -16.09 4.17 3.61
CA CYS A 328 -14.66 4.46 3.53
C CYS A 328 -14.36 5.84 2.93
N ARG A 329 -15.21 6.35 2.02
CA ARG A 329 -15.08 7.73 1.48
C ARG A 329 -15.31 8.77 2.56
N GLU A 330 -16.32 8.57 3.41
CA GLU A 330 -16.56 9.42 4.58
C GLU A 330 -15.34 9.44 5.52
N HIS A 331 -14.73 8.27 5.75
CA HIS A 331 -13.49 8.16 6.52
C HIS A 331 -12.27 8.78 5.84
N ALA A 332 -12.22 8.82 4.51
CA ALA A 332 -11.05 9.32 3.79
C ALA A 332 -10.73 10.78 4.15
N VAL A 333 -11.76 11.60 4.37
CA VAL A 333 -11.61 13.00 4.78
C VAL A 333 -11.10 13.11 6.22
N ALA A 334 -11.66 12.31 7.15
CA ALA A 334 -11.37 12.43 8.57
C ALA A 334 -10.04 11.76 9.00
N GLU A 335 -9.72 10.60 8.40
CA GLU A 335 -8.63 9.73 8.86
C GLU A 335 -7.51 9.62 7.81
N TYR A 336 -7.83 9.38 6.54
CA TYR A 336 -6.78 9.09 5.55
C TYR A 336 -5.97 10.31 5.17
N LEU A 337 -6.56 11.51 5.15
CA LEU A 337 -5.78 12.75 5.01
C LEU A 337 -4.83 12.96 6.21
N ARG A 338 -5.23 12.54 7.42
CA ARG A 338 -4.44 12.70 8.65
C ARG A 338 -3.19 11.81 8.65
N GLY A 339 -3.35 10.52 8.35
CA GLY A 339 -2.24 9.55 8.47
C GLY A 339 -2.37 8.28 7.63
N GLY A 340 -3.27 8.27 6.64
CA GLY A 340 -3.60 7.07 5.86
C GLY A 340 -4.43 6.06 6.66
N CYS A 341 -4.46 4.81 6.21
CA CYS A 341 -5.15 3.74 6.94
C CYS A 341 -4.42 3.44 8.25
N ILE A 342 -5.12 3.42 9.38
CA ILE A 342 -4.53 3.18 10.72
C ILE A 342 -3.69 1.90 10.82
N TYR A 343 -4.05 0.86 10.07
CA TYR A 343 -3.35 -0.42 10.07
C TYR A 343 -2.26 -0.45 9.00
N GLY A 344 -2.54 0.16 7.85
CA GLY A 344 -1.59 0.27 6.74
C GLY A 344 -0.39 1.16 7.03
N SER A 345 -0.61 2.28 7.72
CA SER A 345 0.46 3.19 8.11
C SER A 345 1.37 2.53 9.15
N LEU A 346 0.79 1.87 10.17
CA LEU A 346 1.54 1.05 11.12
C LEU A 346 2.35 -0.05 10.41
N THR A 347 1.75 -0.75 9.45
CA THR A 347 2.42 -1.78 8.64
C THR A 347 3.61 -1.18 7.88
N GLY A 348 3.41 -0.04 7.21
CA GLY A 348 4.45 0.62 6.41
C GLY A 348 5.69 0.95 7.22
N GLU A 349 5.52 1.40 8.46
CA GLU A 349 6.62 1.71 9.37
C GLU A 349 7.35 0.48 9.94
N LEU A 350 6.65 -0.66 9.98
CA LEU A 350 7.17 -1.91 10.54
C LEU A 350 7.67 -2.90 9.48
N LEU A 351 7.79 -2.48 8.22
CA LEU A 351 8.29 -3.34 7.13
C LEU A 351 9.73 -3.85 7.33
N GLU A 352 10.52 -3.18 8.18
CA GLU A 352 11.89 -3.58 8.52
C GLU A 352 11.99 -4.33 9.86
N ALA A 353 10.86 -4.59 10.52
CA ALA A 353 10.83 -5.33 11.77
C ALA A 353 11.13 -6.83 11.56
N ASP A 354 11.41 -7.52 12.67
CA ASP A 354 11.69 -8.95 12.68
C ASP A 354 10.47 -9.78 12.24
N ASP A 355 10.72 -11.05 11.85
CA ASP A 355 9.69 -11.93 11.28
C ASP A 355 8.46 -12.08 12.16
N VAL A 356 8.62 -12.07 13.48
CA VAL A 356 7.51 -12.18 14.44
C VAL A 356 6.53 -11.02 14.28
N VAL A 357 7.04 -9.79 14.13
CA VAL A 357 6.20 -8.59 13.94
C VAL A 357 5.52 -8.62 12.58
N LEU A 358 6.26 -9.00 11.53
CA LEU A 358 5.68 -9.11 10.19
C LEU A 358 4.67 -10.25 10.08
N ASP A 359 4.80 -11.33 10.86
CA ASP A 359 3.81 -12.40 10.95
C ASP A 359 2.56 -11.97 11.71
N ASP A 360 2.69 -11.17 12.78
CA ASP A 360 1.53 -10.55 13.46
C ASP A 360 0.77 -9.61 12.49
N LEU A 361 1.49 -8.82 11.68
CA LEU A 361 0.89 -7.97 10.65
C LEU A 361 0.22 -8.78 9.52
N ALA A 362 0.89 -9.83 9.04
CA ALA A 362 0.32 -10.72 8.03
C ALA A 362 -0.97 -11.40 8.53
N ALA A 363 -1.00 -11.83 9.79
CA ALA A 363 -2.18 -12.43 10.41
C ALA A 363 -3.36 -11.45 10.51
N GLY A 364 -3.10 -10.17 10.78
CA GLY A 364 -4.18 -9.17 10.78
C GLY A 364 -4.71 -8.86 9.39
N TYR A 365 -3.86 -8.82 8.35
CA TYR A 365 -4.34 -8.77 6.96
C TYR A 365 -5.14 -10.03 6.58
N ASP A 366 -4.73 -11.23 7.02
CA ASP A 366 -5.49 -12.46 6.78
C ASP A 366 -6.90 -12.37 7.41
N ARG A 367 -7.02 -11.86 8.64
CA ARG A 367 -8.31 -11.62 9.29
C ARG A 367 -9.16 -10.62 8.52
N TRP A 368 -8.57 -9.52 8.07
CA TRP A 368 -9.29 -8.48 7.34
C TRP A 368 -9.72 -8.93 5.94
N SER A 369 -8.80 -9.47 5.14
CA SER A 369 -9.12 -10.02 3.82
C SER A 369 -10.11 -11.18 3.89
N GLY A 370 -10.07 -11.97 4.96
CA GLY A 370 -11.02 -13.06 5.20
C GLY A 370 -12.48 -12.63 5.23
N LEU A 371 -12.78 -11.42 5.73
CA LEU A 371 -14.15 -10.87 5.74
C LEU A 371 -14.71 -10.71 4.31
N PHE A 372 -13.91 -10.15 3.40
CA PHE A 372 -14.28 -10.01 2.00
C PHE A 372 -14.31 -11.36 1.27
N GLU A 373 -13.34 -12.25 1.55
CA GLU A 373 -13.29 -13.58 0.94
C GLU A 373 -14.53 -14.40 1.29
N ASP A 374 -14.98 -14.36 2.55
CA ASP A 374 -16.19 -15.04 3.01
C ASP A 374 -17.45 -14.48 2.32
N GLY A 375 -17.56 -13.16 2.22
CA GLY A 375 -18.67 -12.49 1.54
C GLY A 375 -18.73 -12.84 0.05
N MET A 376 -17.61 -12.72 -0.67
CA MET A 376 -17.51 -13.08 -2.09
C MET A 376 -17.72 -14.59 -2.32
N SER A 377 -17.27 -15.43 -1.39
CA SER A 377 -17.54 -16.87 -1.43
C SER A 377 -19.03 -17.17 -1.29
N ALA A 378 -19.75 -16.44 -0.43
CA ALA A 378 -21.20 -16.55 -0.32
C ALA A 378 -21.92 -16.09 -1.58
N MET A 379 -21.54 -14.95 -2.16
CA MET A 379 -22.09 -14.48 -3.45
C MET A 379 -21.88 -15.51 -4.56
N ARG A 380 -20.68 -16.11 -4.65
CA ARG A 380 -20.39 -17.17 -5.63
C ARG A 380 -21.23 -18.43 -5.40
N ARG A 381 -21.42 -18.86 -4.15
CA ARG A 381 -22.29 -20.01 -3.81
C ARG A 381 -23.75 -19.77 -4.18
N ARG A 382 -24.24 -18.53 -4.05
CA ARG A 382 -25.60 -18.14 -4.46
C ARG A 382 -25.75 -17.90 -5.96
N GLY A 383 -24.66 -17.97 -6.72
CA GLY A 383 -24.65 -17.72 -8.17
C GLY A 383 -24.76 -16.25 -8.56
N GLU A 384 -24.54 -15.33 -7.62
CA GLU A 384 -24.50 -13.88 -7.88
C GLU A 384 -23.17 -13.45 -8.51
N LEU A 385 -22.09 -14.17 -8.20
CA LEU A 385 -20.82 -14.09 -8.93
C LEU A 385 -20.66 -15.31 -9.85
N ARG A 386 -20.02 -15.11 -11.00
CA ARG A 386 -19.69 -16.19 -11.94
C ARG A 386 -18.81 -17.25 -11.29
N ALA A 387 -18.87 -18.47 -11.80
CA ALA A 387 -18.09 -19.60 -11.29
C ALA A 387 -16.56 -19.44 -11.43
N ASP A 388 -16.10 -18.60 -12.37
CA ASP A 388 -14.70 -18.27 -12.58
C ASP A 388 -14.19 -17.16 -11.65
N ALA A 389 -15.06 -16.54 -10.85
CA ALA A 389 -14.65 -15.61 -9.81
C ALA A 389 -13.84 -16.35 -8.74
N ASP A 390 -12.66 -15.82 -8.41
CA ASP A 390 -11.81 -16.28 -7.30
C ASP A 390 -11.98 -15.32 -6.10
N PRO A 391 -12.75 -15.70 -5.06
CA PRO A 391 -12.98 -14.87 -3.88
C PRO A 391 -11.72 -14.37 -3.20
N ARG A 392 -10.67 -15.18 -3.13
CA ARG A 392 -9.41 -14.79 -2.48
C ARG A 392 -8.71 -13.68 -3.26
N HIS A 393 -8.63 -13.84 -4.59
CA HIS A 393 -8.07 -12.82 -5.49
C HIS A 393 -8.83 -11.50 -5.41
N LEU A 394 -10.16 -11.57 -5.42
CA LEU A 394 -11.03 -10.39 -5.32
C LEU A 394 -10.89 -9.70 -3.95
N ALA A 395 -10.84 -10.46 -2.86
CA ALA A 395 -10.67 -9.93 -1.50
C ALA A 395 -9.33 -9.19 -1.34
N VAL A 396 -8.23 -9.81 -1.78
CA VAL A 396 -6.90 -9.20 -1.76
C VAL A 396 -6.86 -7.94 -2.63
N SER A 397 -7.53 -7.96 -3.79
CA SER A 397 -7.61 -6.80 -4.68
C SER A 397 -8.31 -5.61 -4.01
N ILE A 398 -9.40 -5.85 -3.27
CA ILE A 398 -10.08 -4.82 -2.47
C ILE A 398 -9.14 -4.26 -1.40
N VAL A 399 -8.52 -5.12 -0.60
CA VAL A 399 -7.63 -4.68 0.48
C VAL A 399 -6.43 -3.91 -0.07
N ALA A 400 -5.82 -4.37 -1.16
CA ALA A 400 -4.74 -3.65 -1.82
C ALA A 400 -5.18 -2.27 -2.36
N ALA A 401 -6.37 -2.18 -2.97
CA ALA A 401 -6.92 -0.91 -3.40
C ALA A 401 -7.09 0.06 -2.23
N HIS A 402 -7.68 -0.42 -1.13
CA HIS A 402 -7.87 0.39 0.07
C HIS A 402 -6.54 0.86 0.66
N GLN A 403 -5.56 -0.03 0.82
CA GLN A 403 -4.26 0.29 1.42
C GLN A 403 -3.49 1.32 0.59
N GLY A 404 -3.41 1.07 -0.72
CA GLY A 404 -2.71 1.95 -1.63
C GLY A 404 -3.39 3.30 -1.82
N GLY A 405 -4.72 3.30 -1.93
CA GLY A 405 -5.52 4.51 -2.00
C GLY A 405 -5.36 5.38 -0.75
N ALA A 406 -5.43 4.79 0.44
CA ALA A 406 -5.31 5.52 1.70
C ALA A 406 -3.91 6.14 1.89
N LEU A 407 -2.84 5.41 1.52
CA LEU A 407 -1.47 5.94 1.56
C LEU A 407 -1.32 7.12 0.59
N LEU A 408 -1.77 6.98 -0.67
CA LEU A 408 -1.68 8.07 -1.64
C LEU A 408 -2.51 9.28 -1.21
N THR A 409 -3.67 9.07 -0.58
CA THR A 409 -4.49 10.15 -0.06
C THR A 409 -3.75 10.95 1.01
N HIS A 410 -3.10 10.27 1.95
CA HIS A 410 -2.26 10.93 2.94
C HIS A 410 -1.09 11.69 2.31
N VAL A 411 -0.35 11.02 1.42
CA VAL A 411 0.88 11.56 0.82
C VAL A 411 0.58 12.77 -0.05
N THR A 412 -0.46 12.69 -0.90
CA THR A 412 -0.79 13.73 -1.88
C THR A 412 -1.70 14.81 -1.33
N GLY A 413 -2.28 14.62 -0.14
CA GLY A 413 -3.25 15.55 0.43
C GLY A 413 -4.57 15.64 -0.33
N SER A 414 -4.91 14.61 -1.12
CA SER A 414 -6.12 14.54 -1.95
C SER A 414 -6.88 13.26 -1.67
N VAL A 415 -8.21 13.33 -1.57
CA VAL A 415 -9.06 12.13 -1.39
C VAL A 415 -9.22 11.32 -2.69
N GLU A 416 -8.92 11.92 -3.84
CA GLU A 416 -9.14 11.33 -5.15
C GLU A 416 -8.47 9.95 -5.36
N PRO A 417 -7.22 9.69 -4.91
CA PRO A 417 -6.61 8.37 -5.06
C PRO A 417 -7.40 7.26 -4.35
N PHE A 418 -7.91 7.53 -3.15
CA PHE A 418 -8.75 6.57 -2.42
C PHE A 418 -10.07 6.32 -3.16
N GLU A 419 -10.78 7.39 -3.55
CA GLU A 419 -12.06 7.27 -4.26
C GLU A 419 -11.92 6.47 -5.57
N THR A 420 -10.84 6.74 -6.31
CA THR A 420 -10.55 6.10 -7.59
C THR A 420 -10.22 4.63 -7.42
N SER A 421 -9.35 4.29 -6.46
CA SER A 421 -8.94 2.90 -6.23
C SER A 421 -10.07 2.05 -5.64
N ALA A 422 -10.87 2.59 -4.72
CA ALA A 422 -12.04 1.92 -4.17
C ALA A 422 -13.11 1.66 -5.25
N ALA A 423 -13.39 2.65 -6.10
CA ALA A 423 -14.29 2.48 -7.24
C ALA A 423 -13.77 1.43 -8.24
N ALA A 424 -12.48 1.47 -8.58
CA ALA A 424 -11.87 0.50 -9.48
C ALA A 424 -11.98 -0.95 -8.95
N ALA A 425 -11.79 -1.15 -7.64
CA ALA A 425 -11.95 -2.47 -7.03
C ALA A 425 -13.41 -2.95 -7.07
N LEU A 426 -14.37 -2.07 -6.80
CA LEU A 426 -15.80 -2.39 -6.90
C LEU A 426 -16.22 -2.71 -8.34
N ASP A 427 -15.77 -1.94 -9.32
CA ASP A 427 -16.01 -2.19 -10.75
C ASP A 427 -15.48 -3.56 -11.15
N TYR A 428 -14.31 -3.92 -10.62
CA TYR A 428 -13.70 -5.21 -10.90
C TYR A 428 -14.50 -6.38 -10.33
N VAL A 429 -14.92 -6.30 -9.06
CA VAL A 429 -15.79 -7.32 -8.47
C VAL A 429 -17.11 -7.41 -9.25
N THR A 430 -17.69 -6.27 -9.61
CA THR A 430 -18.92 -6.18 -10.41
C THR A 430 -18.75 -6.81 -11.80
N SER A 431 -17.55 -6.78 -12.39
CA SER A 431 -17.26 -7.45 -13.67
C SER A 431 -17.39 -8.97 -13.62
N PHE A 432 -17.42 -9.56 -12.42
CA PHE A 432 -17.71 -10.98 -12.17
C PHE A 432 -19.16 -11.25 -11.78
N ALA A 433 -20.05 -10.25 -11.77
CA ALA A 433 -21.47 -10.49 -11.54
C ALA A 433 -22.04 -11.46 -12.58
N ALA A 434 -22.85 -12.42 -12.13
CA ALA A 434 -23.55 -13.33 -13.03
C ALA A 434 -24.56 -12.54 -13.87
N ARG A 435 -24.56 -12.77 -15.19
CA ARG A 435 -25.62 -12.22 -16.04
C ARG A 435 -26.93 -12.87 -15.64
N PRO A 436 -28.03 -12.12 -15.46
CA PRO A 436 -29.34 -12.73 -15.26
C PRO A 436 -29.59 -13.69 -16.43
N ALA A 437 -29.96 -14.93 -16.10
CA ALA A 437 -30.33 -15.90 -17.12
C ALA A 437 -31.41 -15.26 -17.98
N ARG A 438 -31.14 -15.08 -19.28
CA ARG A 438 -32.20 -14.74 -20.23
C ARG A 438 -33.27 -15.79 -20.06
N SER A 439 -34.41 -15.39 -19.49
CA SER A 439 -35.58 -16.22 -19.32
C SER A 439 -35.81 -16.99 -20.63
N ARG A 440 -35.68 -18.32 -20.58
CA ARG A 440 -36.14 -19.24 -21.62
C ARG A 440 -37.69 -19.28 -21.62
N ALA A 441 -38.33 -18.12 -21.74
CA ALA A 441 -39.79 -18.01 -21.83
C ALA A 441 -40.17 -17.33 -23.15
N ARG A 442 -40.26 -18.16 -24.21
CA ARG A 442 -41.23 -18.13 -25.33
C ARG A 442 -40.67 -18.86 -26.55
N MET A 443 -40.53 -20.19 -26.45
CA MET A 443 -40.71 -21.08 -27.59
C MET A 443 -41.50 -22.30 -27.14
N ALA A 444 -42.73 -22.06 -26.70
CA ALA A 444 -43.79 -23.04 -26.76
C ALA A 444 -44.94 -22.36 -27.48
N LYS A 445 -44.98 -22.52 -28.81
CA LYS A 445 -46.22 -22.32 -29.57
C LYS A 445 -47.10 -23.54 -29.27
N PRO A 446 -48.34 -23.37 -28.78
CA PRO A 446 -49.31 -24.45 -28.84
C PRO A 446 -49.70 -24.68 -30.30
N SER A 447 -49.82 -25.96 -30.66
CA SER A 447 -50.37 -26.44 -31.93
C SER A 447 -51.88 -26.31 -31.93
#